data_AF-A0A427E0W3-F1
#
_entry.id   AF-A0A427E0W3-F1
#
_cell.length_a   1.000
_cell.length_b   1.000
_cell.length_c   1.000
_cell.angle_alpha   90.00
_cell.angle_beta   90.00
_cell.angle_gamma   90.00
#
_symmetry.space_group_name_H-M   'P 1'
#
loop_
_entity.id
_entity.type
_entity.pdbx_description
1 polymer ?
#
loop_
_entity_poly.entity_id
_entity_poly.type
_entity_poly.pdbx_seq_one_letter_code
_entity_poly.pdbx_strand_id
1 'polypeptide(L)'
;MYQSLLREQLELLKSSNQYRTFTTLSCICGQYPFAKLNGEQPDPVVVWCSNDYLGVSQHPTVREQMHLALETYGAGSGGSRNIGGSYELYERLEASLADWHDKEAALVFPTGFGSNDATVQCLLRQIPDCVVTSDALNHASIVNGIRATPNERQVFRHNDVEHLAQILSRYPIGQPKVVVFESIYSMDGDIAPIADIVEVAKRFPAAIQAQTFPWLVSVTGKYFDGKTLFEPALLHQLDLPGFVQDSYSQALSEAPVLPSEEQTDRRMRQMSYVNLTRFVQTLLDRKDRMSMAVGLEVRVPFCDHRLVEYAFNIPWEMKTFDGREKSILRAATRDLLPKSISDRVKSPYPSTQDPAYEQALRTSLTQIMADKDAPVRALLDASQVKRTLKRPVGDTSPMYDRMGMELAVGLNTWLTEQDVSLDL
;
A
#
# COMPACT_ATOMS: atom_id res chain seq x y z
N MET A 1 16.98 46.21 -7.58
CA MET A 1 16.82 45.01 -6.72
C MET A 1 16.01 43.92 -7.41
N TYR A 2 14.68 44.05 -7.60
CA TYR A 2 13.83 43.00 -8.18
C TYR A 2 14.29 42.47 -9.55
N GLN A 3 14.64 43.34 -10.50
CA GLN A 3 15.15 42.92 -11.81
C GLN A 3 16.44 42.10 -11.72
N SER A 4 17.32 42.43 -10.76
CA SER A 4 18.57 41.68 -10.55
C SER A 4 18.27 40.26 -10.06
N LEU A 5 17.37 40.13 -9.08
CA LEU A 5 16.93 38.84 -8.54
C LEU A 5 16.28 37.97 -9.63
N LEU A 6 15.39 38.55 -10.45
CA LEU A 6 14.74 37.81 -11.53
C LEU A 6 15.74 37.37 -12.61
N ARG A 7 16.73 38.20 -12.95
CA ARG A 7 17.80 37.81 -13.89
C ARG A 7 18.66 36.70 -13.33
N GLU A 8 19.02 36.76 -12.05
CA GLU A 8 19.80 35.71 -11.39
C GLU A 8 19.06 34.35 -11.43
N GLN A 9 17.76 34.33 -11.13
CA GLN A 9 16.94 33.12 -11.26
C GLN A 9 16.85 32.61 -12.70
N LEU A 10 16.76 33.52 -13.68
CA LEU A 10 16.75 33.15 -15.10
C LEU A 10 18.07 32.52 -15.54
N GLU A 11 19.21 33.10 -15.15
CA GLU A 11 20.53 32.56 -15.45
C GLU A 11 20.79 31.24 -14.73
N LEU A 12 20.22 31.05 -13.53
CA LEU A 12 20.22 29.75 -12.85
C LEU A 12 19.47 28.68 -13.66
N LEU A 13 18.28 29.00 -14.18
CA LEU A 13 17.53 28.07 -15.04
C LEU A 13 18.27 27.73 -16.34
N LYS A 14 18.93 28.71 -16.96
CA LYS A 14 19.73 28.49 -18.17
C LYS A 14 20.96 27.64 -17.88
N SER A 15 21.73 27.97 -16.84
CA SER A 15 22.95 27.25 -16.47
C SER A 15 22.69 25.82 -15.99
N SER A 16 21.52 25.56 -15.39
CA SER A 16 21.06 24.22 -15.00
C SER A 16 20.35 23.43 -16.11
N ASN A 17 20.27 24.00 -17.33
CA ASN A 17 19.56 23.41 -18.47
C ASN A 17 18.08 23.09 -18.20
N GLN A 18 17.45 23.84 -17.31
CA GLN A 18 16.02 23.74 -16.98
C GLN A 18 15.18 24.83 -17.68
N TYR A 19 15.82 25.80 -18.32
CA TYR A 19 15.15 26.81 -19.13
C TYR A 19 14.45 26.15 -20.33
N ARG A 20 13.16 26.44 -20.50
CA ARG A 20 12.31 25.81 -21.52
C ARG A 20 12.10 26.74 -22.69
N THR A 21 12.41 26.26 -23.90
CA THR A 21 12.00 26.88 -25.16
C THR A 21 10.87 26.05 -25.75
N PHE A 22 9.72 26.67 -25.96
CA PHE A 22 8.56 25.96 -26.49
C PHE A 22 8.64 25.81 -28.01
N THR A 23 8.36 24.59 -28.49
CA THR A 23 8.16 24.34 -29.92
C THR A 23 6.72 24.64 -30.27
N THR A 24 6.49 25.60 -31.16
CA THR A 24 5.13 25.98 -31.58
C THR A 24 4.67 25.10 -32.74
N LEU A 25 3.61 24.34 -32.50
CA LEU A 25 2.99 23.45 -33.48
C LEU A 25 1.47 23.60 -33.49
N SER A 26 0.85 23.26 -34.62
CA SER A 26 -0.61 23.25 -34.80
C SER A 26 -1.05 21.89 -35.33
N CYS A 27 -1.81 21.13 -34.53
CA CYS A 27 -2.35 19.83 -34.96
C CYS A 27 -3.27 19.97 -36.18
N ILE A 28 -3.21 18.99 -37.10
CA ILE A 28 -4.05 18.96 -38.29
C ILE A 28 -5.29 18.13 -38.00
N CYS A 29 -6.44 18.79 -37.86
CA CYS A 29 -7.71 18.12 -37.59
C CYS A 29 -8.06 17.10 -38.69
N GLY A 30 -8.43 15.88 -38.30
CA GLY A 30 -8.74 14.76 -39.19
C GLY A 30 -7.50 13.96 -39.62
N GLN A 31 -6.31 14.36 -39.17
CA GLN A 31 -5.04 13.71 -39.50
C GLN A 31 -4.18 13.46 -38.26
N TYR A 32 -4.75 13.25 -37.07
CA TYR A 32 -3.95 12.85 -35.90
C TYR A 32 -3.06 11.63 -36.24
N PRO A 33 -1.76 11.63 -35.84
CA PRO A 33 -1.08 12.58 -34.97
C PRO A 33 -0.24 13.67 -35.69
N PHE A 34 -0.61 14.07 -36.91
CA PHE A 34 0.15 15.07 -37.68
C PHE A 34 -0.10 16.52 -37.21
N ALA A 35 0.96 17.34 -37.24
CA ALA A 35 0.93 18.78 -36.93
C ALA A 35 1.80 19.59 -37.90
N LYS A 36 1.53 20.90 -38.02
CA LYS A 36 2.36 21.87 -38.74
C LYS A 36 3.26 22.61 -37.76
N LEU A 37 4.53 22.78 -38.11
CA LEU A 37 5.47 23.60 -37.35
C LEU A 37 5.34 25.07 -37.79
N ASN A 38 5.35 26.02 -36.85
CA ASN A 38 5.33 27.44 -37.20
C ASN A 38 6.74 27.86 -37.67
N GLY A 39 6.92 27.98 -38.99
CA GLY A 39 8.17 28.43 -39.63
C GLY A 39 8.64 27.50 -40.74
N GLU A 40 8.46 27.94 -41.99
CA GLU A 40 9.05 27.51 -43.28
C GLU A 40 9.18 26.02 -43.67
N GLN A 41 8.89 25.05 -42.81
CA GLN A 41 8.85 23.65 -43.25
C GLN A 41 7.51 23.31 -43.94
N PRO A 42 7.54 22.85 -45.21
CA PRO A 42 6.32 22.55 -45.96
C PRO A 42 5.63 21.26 -45.49
N ASP A 43 6.39 20.31 -44.94
CA ASP A 43 5.89 18.97 -44.61
C ASP A 43 5.38 18.86 -43.16
N PRO A 44 4.24 18.16 -42.92
CA PRO A 44 3.75 17.88 -41.58
C PRO A 44 4.72 17.05 -40.73
N VAL A 45 4.75 17.32 -39.43
CA VAL A 45 5.48 16.52 -38.43
C VAL A 45 4.55 15.59 -37.67
N VAL A 46 5.10 14.50 -37.11
CA VAL A 46 4.37 13.54 -36.28
C VAL A 46 4.56 13.90 -34.80
N VAL A 47 3.47 14.08 -34.06
CA VAL A 47 3.52 14.42 -32.62
C VAL A 47 3.51 13.13 -31.78
N TRP A 48 4.63 12.84 -31.11
CA TRP A 48 4.79 11.67 -30.23
C TRP A 48 4.62 11.97 -28.73
N CYS A 49 4.49 13.23 -28.35
CA CYS A 49 4.42 13.67 -26.95
C CYS A 49 3.04 14.28 -26.58
N SER A 50 1.99 13.93 -27.33
CA SER A 50 0.63 14.41 -27.09
C SER A 50 -0.04 13.57 -25.99
N ASN A 51 -0.78 14.25 -25.09
CA ASN A 51 -1.64 13.59 -24.09
C ASN A 51 -3.08 13.38 -24.57
N ASP A 52 -3.39 13.71 -25.84
CA ASP A 52 -4.63 13.25 -26.49
C ASP A 52 -4.50 11.77 -26.88
N TYR A 53 -4.37 10.90 -25.87
CA TYR A 53 -3.95 9.51 -26.03
C TYR A 53 -4.77 8.70 -27.03
N LEU A 54 -6.06 9.03 -27.16
CA LEU A 54 -7.01 8.35 -28.03
C LEU A 54 -7.41 9.19 -29.26
N GLY A 55 -6.80 10.37 -29.45
CA GLY A 55 -7.15 11.27 -30.56
C GLY A 55 -8.58 11.83 -30.48
N VAL A 56 -9.16 11.90 -29.27
CA VAL A 56 -10.57 12.24 -29.05
C VAL A 56 -10.83 13.71 -29.34
N SER A 57 -9.80 14.57 -29.27
CA SER A 57 -9.94 16.01 -29.58
C SER A 57 -10.44 16.29 -31.00
N GLN A 58 -10.22 15.37 -31.94
CA GLN A 58 -10.66 15.48 -33.33
C GLN A 58 -11.80 14.53 -33.71
N HIS A 59 -12.34 13.76 -32.75
CA HIS A 59 -13.41 12.81 -33.02
C HIS A 59 -14.66 13.54 -33.55
N PRO A 60 -15.29 13.08 -34.65
CA PRO A 60 -16.40 13.80 -35.28
C PRO A 60 -17.54 14.15 -34.33
N THR A 61 -17.96 13.21 -33.47
CA THR A 61 -19.01 13.43 -32.47
C THR A 61 -18.65 14.53 -31.46
N VAL A 62 -17.40 14.57 -30.99
CA VAL A 62 -16.96 15.60 -30.04
C VAL A 62 -17.04 16.98 -30.69
N ARG A 63 -16.53 17.09 -31.92
CA ARG A 63 -16.55 18.34 -32.68
C ARG A 63 -17.97 18.81 -32.98
N GLU A 64 -18.85 17.90 -33.40
CA GLU A 64 -20.26 18.21 -33.67
C GLU A 64 -20.96 18.75 -32.42
N GLN A 65 -20.77 18.11 -31.26
CA GLN A 65 -21.36 18.58 -30.00
C GLN A 65 -20.77 19.94 -29.56
N MET A 66 -19.48 20.18 -29.79
CA MET A 66 -18.88 21.50 -29.55
C MET A 66 -19.47 22.59 -30.46
N HIS A 67 -19.66 22.31 -31.75
CA HIS A 67 -20.32 23.24 -32.67
C HIS A 67 -21.76 23.54 -32.24
N LEU A 68 -22.53 22.52 -31.88
CA LEU A 68 -23.88 22.70 -31.38
C LEU A 68 -23.92 23.55 -30.10
N ALA A 69 -22.98 23.32 -29.17
CA ALA A 69 -22.89 24.11 -27.94
C ALA A 69 -22.56 25.58 -28.22
N LEU A 70 -21.69 25.87 -29.19
CA LEU A 70 -21.36 27.24 -29.60
C LEU A 70 -22.58 27.96 -30.18
N GLU A 71 -23.35 27.30 -31.05
CA GLU A 71 -24.57 27.88 -31.63
C GLU A 71 -25.68 28.07 -30.59
N THR A 72 -25.76 27.18 -29.60
CA THR A 72 -26.86 27.19 -28.61
C THR A 72 -26.59 28.12 -27.44
N TYR A 73 -25.37 28.10 -26.89
CA TYR A 73 -25.03 28.79 -25.63
C TYR A 73 -23.97 29.89 -25.80
N GLY A 74 -23.37 30.04 -26.98
CA GLY A 74 -22.27 30.96 -27.22
C GLY A 74 -20.91 30.43 -26.76
N ALA A 75 -19.91 31.31 -26.71
CA ALA A 75 -18.50 30.92 -26.52
C ALA A 75 -18.11 30.54 -25.08
N GLY A 76 -18.91 30.89 -24.07
CA GLY A 76 -18.59 30.62 -22.68
C GLY A 76 -19.76 30.88 -21.75
N SER A 77 -19.65 30.45 -20.49
CA SER A 77 -20.75 30.51 -19.52
C SER A 77 -21.13 31.92 -19.07
N GLY A 78 -20.27 32.92 -19.30
CA GLY A 78 -20.50 34.31 -18.89
C GLY A 78 -20.50 34.56 -17.38
N GLY A 79 -20.26 33.55 -16.56
CA GLY A 79 -20.34 33.66 -15.10
C GLY A 79 -19.80 32.43 -14.36
N SER A 80 -19.73 32.56 -13.03
CA SER A 80 -19.36 31.44 -12.14
C SER A 80 -20.54 30.48 -11.96
N ARG A 81 -20.30 29.29 -11.40
CA ARG A 81 -21.37 28.34 -11.07
C ARG A 81 -22.47 28.97 -10.18
N ASN A 82 -22.08 29.85 -9.26
CA ASN A 82 -23.03 30.51 -8.36
C ASN A 82 -23.76 31.71 -9.00
N ILE A 83 -23.20 32.32 -10.05
CA ILE A 83 -23.70 33.57 -10.63
C ILE A 83 -23.83 33.40 -12.14
N GLY A 84 -25.00 32.94 -12.58
CA GLY A 84 -25.40 32.91 -14.00
C GLY A 84 -24.63 31.93 -14.91
N GLY A 85 -23.64 31.19 -14.40
CA GLY A 85 -22.78 30.32 -15.21
C GLY A 85 -23.03 28.81 -15.08
N SER A 86 -24.10 28.38 -14.40
CA SER A 86 -24.49 26.97 -14.29
C SER A 86 -25.48 26.59 -15.38
N TYR A 87 -24.97 26.16 -16.53
CA TYR A 87 -25.77 25.62 -17.64
C TYR A 87 -26.02 24.13 -17.46
N GLU A 88 -27.08 23.61 -18.09
CA GLU A 88 -27.46 22.18 -18.04
C GLU A 88 -26.35 21.22 -18.48
N LEU A 89 -25.43 21.68 -19.35
CA LEU A 89 -24.29 20.89 -19.80
C LEU A 89 -23.36 20.48 -18.64
N TYR A 90 -23.21 21.31 -17.61
CA TYR A 90 -22.41 20.97 -16.44
C TYR A 90 -23.07 19.86 -15.62
N GLU A 91 -24.38 19.94 -15.39
CA GLU A 91 -25.13 18.92 -14.66
C GLU A 91 -25.08 17.57 -15.38
N ARG A 92 -25.25 17.56 -16.71
CA ARG A 92 -25.14 16.34 -17.53
C ARG A 92 -23.74 15.74 -17.49
N LEU A 93 -22.71 16.57 -17.56
CA LEU A 93 -21.31 16.12 -17.47
C LEU A 93 -21.01 15.54 -16.08
N GLU A 94 -21.42 16.23 -15.02
CA GLU A 94 -21.24 15.79 -13.63
C GLU A 94 -21.97 14.48 -13.36
N ALA A 95 -23.22 14.32 -13.83
CA ALA A 95 -23.97 13.08 -13.72
C ALA A 95 -23.28 11.92 -14.47
N SER A 96 -22.80 12.16 -15.69
CA SER A 96 -22.08 11.14 -16.47
C SER A 96 -20.77 10.72 -15.82
N LEU A 97 -20.03 11.66 -15.19
CA LEU A 97 -18.80 11.33 -14.46
C LEU A 97 -19.09 10.56 -13.17
N ALA A 98 -20.15 10.91 -12.46
CA ALA A 98 -20.58 10.21 -11.25
C ALA A 98 -20.95 8.75 -11.56
N ASP A 99 -21.73 8.53 -12.63
CA ASP A 99 -22.10 7.20 -13.13
C ASP A 99 -20.87 6.39 -13.55
N TRP A 100 -19.98 6.98 -14.36
CA TRP A 100 -18.76 6.31 -14.84
C TRP A 100 -17.84 5.83 -13.71
N HIS A 101 -17.78 6.57 -12.61
CA HIS A 101 -16.94 6.25 -11.45
C HIS A 101 -17.67 5.50 -10.33
N ASP A 102 -18.95 5.16 -10.50
CA ASP A 102 -19.80 4.55 -9.48
C ASP A 102 -19.76 5.36 -8.16
N LYS A 103 -20.11 6.66 -8.25
CA LYS A 103 -20.11 7.61 -7.12
C LYS A 103 -21.44 8.37 -7.07
N GLU A 104 -21.80 8.86 -5.89
CA GLU A 104 -23.05 9.60 -5.66
C GLU A 104 -23.10 10.93 -6.41
N ALA A 105 -21.96 11.59 -6.62
CA ALA A 105 -21.85 12.87 -7.29
C ALA A 105 -20.44 13.10 -7.88
N ALA A 106 -20.34 14.02 -8.82
CA ALA A 106 -19.09 14.55 -9.35
C ALA A 106 -19.14 16.08 -9.43
N LEU A 107 -17.96 16.72 -9.49
CA LEU A 107 -17.83 18.16 -9.58
C LEU A 107 -16.75 18.52 -10.61
N VAL A 108 -17.11 19.35 -11.59
CA VAL A 108 -16.21 19.75 -12.67
C VAL A 108 -15.41 20.99 -12.32
N PHE A 109 -14.10 20.94 -12.58
CA PHE A 109 -13.19 22.08 -12.49
C PHE A 109 -12.61 22.41 -13.88
N PRO A 110 -12.13 23.64 -14.10
CA PRO A 110 -11.56 24.04 -15.39
C PRO A 110 -10.34 23.21 -15.85
N THR A 111 -9.58 22.65 -14.91
CA THR A 111 -8.40 21.81 -15.21
C THR A 111 -8.23 20.70 -14.17
N GLY A 112 -7.53 19.62 -14.54
CA GLY A 112 -7.11 18.58 -13.61
C GLY A 112 -6.11 19.06 -12.55
N PHE A 113 -5.38 20.14 -12.81
CA PHE A 113 -4.56 20.79 -11.80
C PHE A 113 -5.45 21.43 -10.72
N GLY A 114 -6.44 22.22 -11.16
CA GLY A 114 -7.35 22.93 -10.26
C GLY A 114 -8.24 22.00 -9.44
N SER A 115 -8.69 20.87 -10.00
CA SER A 115 -9.46 19.88 -9.24
C SER A 115 -8.63 19.29 -8.09
N ASN A 116 -7.40 18.85 -8.35
CA ASN A 116 -6.51 18.31 -7.32
C ASN A 116 -6.19 19.36 -6.25
N ASP A 117 -5.76 20.54 -6.66
CA ASP A 117 -5.35 21.61 -5.74
C ASP A 117 -6.51 22.04 -4.83
N ALA A 118 -7.67 22.35 -5.39
CA ALA A 118 -8.84 22.80 -4.62
C ALA A 118 -9.41 21.69 -3.73
N THR A 119 -9.50 20.45 -4.22
CA THR A 119 -10.07 19.33 -3.47
C THR A 119 -9.21 18.97 -2.26
N VAL A 120 -7.90 18.85 -2.45
CA VAL A 120 -6.98 18.53 -1.35
C VAL A 120 -6.98 19.64 -0.30
N GLN A 121 -6.93 20.91 -0.73
CA GLN A 121 -7.01 22.03 0.20
C GLN A 121 -8.31 22.05 0.99
N CYS A 122 -9.44 21.84 0.32
CA CYS A 122 -10.76 21.82 0.97
C CYS A 122 -10.84 20.68 1.99
N LEU A 123 -10.54 19.45 1.56
CA LEU A 123 -10.62 18.26 2.39
C LEU A 123 -9.76 18.39 3.66
N LEU A 124 -8.49 18.75 3.53
CA LEU A 124 -7.57 18.81 4.66
C LEU A 124 -7.91 19.96 5.63
N ARG A 125 -8.49 21.06 5.15
CA ARG A 125 -8.99 22.15 6.02
C ARG A 125 -10.25 21.77 6.80
N GLN A 126 -11.08 20.86 6.28
CA GLN A 126 -12.29 20.40 6.94
C GLN A 126 -12.04 19.28 7.95
N ILE A 127 -10.90 18.57 7.86
CA ILE A 127 -10.55 17.48 8.77
C ILE A 127 -9.46 17.96 9.74
N PRO A 128 -9.83 18.40 10.96
CA PRO A 128 -8.85 18.88 11.94
C PRO A 128 -7.91 17.74 12.35
N ASP A 129 -6.66 18.09 12.65
CA ASP A 129 -5.62 17.14 13.09
C ASP A 129 -5.37 15.97 12.11
N CYS A 130 -5.71 16.16 10.83
CA CYS A 130 -5.49 15.15 9.80
C CYS A 130 -4.02 15.09 9.39
N VAL A 131 -3.50 13.85 9.30
CA VAL A 131 -2.21 13.55 8.70
C VAL A 131 -2.39 13.17 7.24
N VAL A 132 -1.72 13.88 6.35
CA VAL A 132 -1.72 13.55 4.92
C VAL A 132 -0.44 12.82 4.54
N THR A 133 -0.59 11.65 3.94
CA THR A 133 0.51 10.80 3.49
C THR A 133 0.51 10.74 1.96
N SER A 134 1.52 11.31 1.34
CA SER A 134 1.63 11.47 -0.12
C SER A 134 2.68 10.52 -0.70
N ASP A 135 2.44 9.95 -1.88
CA ASP A 135 3.48 9.31 -2.67
C ASP A 135 4.58 10.34 -3.02
N ALA A 136 5.83 9.87 -3.12
CA ALA A 136 6.99 10.71 -3.42
C ALA A 136 6.97 11.33 -4.82
N LEU A 137 6.31 10.67 -5.79
CA LEU A 137 6.25 11.12 -7.19
C LEU A 137 4.90 11.72 -7.59
N ASN A 138 4.04 12.02 -6.61
CA ASN A 138 2.76 12.70 -6.87
C ASN A 138 2.93 14.00 -7.66
N HIS A 139 1.99 14.22 -8.57
CA HIS A 139 1.93 15.38 -9.44
C HIS A 139 1.95 16.70 -8.67
N ALA A 140 2.58 17.72 -9.27
CA ALA A 140 2.77 19.02 -8.63
C ALA A 140 1.47 19.67 -8.15
N SER A 141 0.33 19.42 -8.79
CA SER A 141 -0.99 19.92 -8.35
C SER A 141 -1.40 19.37 -6.99
N ILE A 142 -1.15 18.07 -6.74
CA ILE A 142 -1.43 17.43 -5.45
C ILE A 142 -0.49 17.98 -4.39
N VAL A 143 0.81 18.03 -4.71
CA VAL A 143 1.84 18.54 -3.79
C VAL A 143 1.55 19.99 -3.38
N ASN A 144 1.12 20.83 -4.31
CA ASN A 144 0.72 22.21 -4.03
C ASN A 144 -0.50 22.27 -3.12
N GLY A 145 -1.55 21.48 -3.41
CA GLY A 145 -2.75 21.43 -2.58
C GLY A 145 -2.43 21.01 -1.14
N ILE A 146 -1.56 20.02 -0.95
CA ILE A 146 -1.09 19.60 0.37
C ILE A 146 -0.31 20.74 1.06
N ARG A 147 0.67 21.34 0.37
CA ARG A 147 1.53 22.41 0.93
C ARG A 147 0.77 23.68 1.31
N ALA A 148 -0.39 23.91 0.72
CA ALA A 148 -1.26 25.05 1.01
C ALA A 148 -2.12 24.87 2.28
N THR A 149 -1.88 23.80 3.05
CA THR A 149 -2.58 23.50 4.31
C THR A 149 -1.59 23.32 5.45
N PRO A 150 -1.98 23.62 6.71
CA PRO A 150 -1.11 23.49 7.88
C PRO A 150 -1.00 22.05 8.41
N ASN A 151 -1.73 21.11 7.81
CA ASN A 151 -1.80 19.71 8.22
C ASN A 151 -0.43 19.02 8.19
N GLU A 152 -0.22 18.07 9.10
CA GLU A 152 1.00 17.28 9.13
C GLU A 152 1.12 16.44 7.85
N ARG A 153 2.27 16.52 7.17
CA ARG A 153 2.54 15.81 5.92
C ARG A 153 3.65 14.78 6.09
N GLN A 154 3.37 13.56 5.64
CA GLN A 154 4.36 12.51 5.43
C GLN A 154 4.47 12.16 3.95
N VAL A 155 5.65 11.70 3.54
CA VAL A 155 5.91 11.24 2.18
C VAL A 155 6.39 9.79 2.26
N PHE A 156 5.66 8.86 1.63
CA PHE A 156 6.12 7.49 1.50
C PHE A 156 6.91 7.31 0.21
N ARG A 157 7.74 6.26 0.15
CA ARG A 157 8.59 6.01 -1.02
C ARG A 157 7.68 5.56 -2.15
N HIS A 158 8.04 5.93 -3.37
CA HIS A 158 7.21 5.68 -4.53
C HIS A 158 6.76 4.21 -4.63
N ASN A 159 5.46 3.97 -4.68
CA ASN A 159 4.82 2.64 -4.71
C ASN A 159 5.23 1.67 -3.58
N ASP A 160 5.86 2.15 -2.50
CA ASP A 160 6.33 1.36 -1.37
C ASP A 160 5.23 1.25 -0.28
N VAL A 161 4.39 0.23 -0.43
CA VAL A 161 3.29 -0.10 0.49
C VAL A 161 3.79 -0.36 1.92
N GLU A 162 4.99 -0.92 2.08
CA GLU A 162 5.54 -1.21 3.40
C GLU A 162 5.97 0.08 4.10
N HIS A 163 6.60 1.02 3.39
CA HIS A 163 6.90 2.34 3.94
C HIS A 163 5.62 3.11 4.31
N LEU A 164 4.58 3.03 3.47
CA LEU A 164 3.27 3.59 3.78
C LEU A 164 2.71 3.00 5.08
N ALA A 165 2.73 1.67 5.25
CA ALA A 165 2.26 1.02 6.46
C ALA A 165 3.05 1.45 7.70
N GLN A 166 4.38 1.58 7.57
CA GLN A 166 5.25 2.07 8.62
C GLN A 166 4.94 3.52 9.01
N ILE A 167 4.61 4.39 8.04
CA ILE A 167 4.20 5.77 8.31
C ILE A 167 2.86 5.79 9.05
N LEU A 168 1.85 5.11 8.52
CA LEU A 168 0.50 5.12 9.09
C LEU A 168 0.46 4.53 10.50
N SER A 169 1.33 3.55 10.80
CA SER A 169 1.44 2.96 12.15
C SER A 169 1.94 3.92 13.24
N ARG A 170 2.55 5.06 12.86
CA ARG A 170 3.08 6.05 13.81
C ARG A 170 1.98 6.89 14.46
N TYR A 171 0.81 6.90 13.84
CA TYR A 171 -0.28 7.78 14.22
C TYR A 171 -1.38 7.01 14.96
N PRO A 172 -2.01 7.63 15.98
CA PRO A 172 -3.06 6.99 16.75
C PRO A 172 -4.23 6.56 15.85
N ILE A 173 -4.91 5.48 16.20
CA ILE A 173 -6.02 4.93 15.39
C ILE A 173 -7.12 5.97 15.17
N GLY A 174 -7.46 6.76 16.20
CA GLY A 174 -8.48 7.79 16.15
C GLY A 174 -8.09 9.08 15.43
N GLN A 175 -6.81 9.28 15.11
CA GLN A 175 -6.37 10.46 14.35
C GLN A 175 -6.74 10.30 12.87
N PRO A 176 -7.39 11.28 12.21
CA PRO A 176 -7.74 11.19 10.80
C PRO A 176 -6.51 11.11 9.90
N LYS A 177 -6.56 10.26 8.86
CA LYS A 177 -5.44 10.07 7.92
C LYS A 177 -5.97 10.07 6.50
N VAL A 178 -5.26 10.76 5.60
CA VAL A 178 -5.55 10.76 4.15
C VAL A 178 -4.31 10.26 3.41
N VAL A 179 -4.47 9.24 2.57
CA VAL A 179 -3.40 8.74 1.70
C VAL A 179 -3.69 9.24 0.28
N VAL A 180 -2.71 9.86 -0.37
CA VAL A 180 -2.83 10.41 -1.72
C VAL A 180 -1.74 9.84 -2.62
N PHE A 181 -2.13 9.30 -3.76
CA PHE A 181 -1.25 8.67 -4.74
C PHE A 181 -1.93 8.71 -6.13
N GLU A 182 -1.17 8.44 -7.19
CA GLU A 182 -1.70 8.35 -8.57
C GLU A 182 -1.91 6.90 -8.98
N SER A 183 -2.83 6.63 -9.92
CA SER A 183 -3.03 5.28 -10.45
C SER A 183 -1.97 4.91 -11.48
N ILE A 184 -1.64 5.84 -12.39
CA ILE A 184 -0.60 5.73 -13.41
C ILE A 184 0.24 7.00 -13.34
N TYR A 185 1.55 6.88 -13.14
CA TYR A 185 2.43 8.04 -13.01
C TYR A 185 2.89 8.57 -14.36
N SER A 186 2.69 9.87 -14.60
CA SER A 186 2.81 10.48 -15.93
C SER A 186 4.20 10.40 -16.59
N MET A 187 5.28 10.29 -15.82
CA MET A 187 6.65 10.29 -16.36
C MET A 187 7.21 8.88 -16.51
N ASP A 188 7.01 8.02 -15.50
CA ASP A 188 7.57 6.68 -15.46
C ASP A 188 6.64 5.63 -16.08
N GLY A 189 5.33 5.94 -16.17
CA GLY A 189 4.31 5.07 -16.78
C GLY A 189 3.97 3.82 -15.95
N ASP A 190 4.49 3.73 -14.73
CA ASP A 190 4.23 2.62 -13.84
C ASP A 190 2.88 2.78 -13.11
N ILE A 191 2.39 1.66 -12.60
CA ILE A 191 1.03 1.52 -12.07
C ILE A 191 1.11 1.30 -10.57
N ALA A 192 0.35 2.09 -9.81
CA ALA A 192 0.31 1.94 -8.36
C ALA A 192 -0.35 0.61 -7.92
N PRO A 193 0.12 -0.01 -6.82
CA PRO A 193 -0.55 -1.14 -6.19
C PRO A 193 -1.80 -0.68 -5.41
N ILE A 194 -2.84 -0.23 -6.14
CA ILE A 194 -4.05 0.41 -5.59
C ILE A 194 -4.69 -0.44 -4.49
N ALA A 195 -4.87 -1.74 -4.73
CA ALA A 195 -5.51 -2.65 -3.78
C ALA A 195 -4.76 -2.70 -2.45
N ASP A 196 -3.43 -2.81 -2.51
CA ASP A 196 -2.57 -2.93 -1.34
C ASP A 196 -2.49 -1.61 -0.55
N ILE A 197 -2.42 -0.47 -1.26
CA ILE A 197 -2.47 0.86 -0.65
C ILE A 197 -3.79 1.09 0.08
N VAL A 198 -4.93 0.76 -0.56
CA VAL A 198 -6.26 0.89 0.05
C VAL A 198 -6.40 -0.02 1.27
N GLU A 199 -5.88 -1.24 1.19
CA GLU A 199 -5.91 -2.18 2.30
C GLU A 199 -5.12 -1.64 3.50
N VAL A 200 -3.89 -1.18 3.28
CA VAL A 200 -3.06 -0.59 4.34
C VAL A 200 -3.69 0.67 4.93
N ALA A 201 -4.30 1.53 4.11
CA ALA A 201 -5.01 2.73 4.57
C ALA A 201 -6.22 2.38 5.46
N LYS A 202 -6.92 1.29 5.17
CA LYS A 202 -8.08 0.80 5.96
C LYS A 202 -7.69 -0.09 7.16
N ARG A 203 -6.46 -0.60 7.21
CA ARG A 203 -6.00 -1.69 8.08
C ARG A 203 -6.16 -1.44 9.58
N PHE A 204 -5.84 -0.24 10.09
CA PHE A 204 -5.71 -0.05 11.54
C PHE A 204 -7.03 -0.10 12.33
N PRO A 205 -8.14 0.50 11.85
CA PRO A 205 -9.46 0.26 12.44
C PRO A 205 -10.00 -1.15 12.16
N ALA A 206 -9.75 -1.70 10.97
CA ALA A 206 -10.31 -2.98 10.54
C ALA A 206 -9.68 -4.21 11.24
N ALA A 207 -8.36 -4.20 11.50
CA ALA A 207 -7.67 -5.33 12.15
C ALA A 207 -8.13 -5.57 13.59
N ILE A 208 -8.51 -4.51 14.31
CA ILE A 208 -9.09 -4.66 15.66
C ILE A 208 -10.49 -5.27 15.56
N GLN A 209 -11.29 -4.99 14.54
CA GLN A 209 -12.65 -5.52 14.42
C GLN A 209 -12.72 -6.86 13.66
N ALA A 210 -11.63 -7.27 13.00
CA ALA A 210 -11.58 -8.48 12.20
C ALA A 210 -11.88 -9.73 13.03
N GLN A 211 -12.68 -10.63 12.46
CA GLN A 211 -13.03 -11.92 13.06
C GLN A 211 -11.98 -13.00 12.73
N THR A 212 -10.69 -12.64 12.77
CA THR A 212 -9.57 -13.56 12.52
C THR A 212 -8.32 -13.11 13.27
N PHE A 213 -7.24 -13.89 13.19
CA PHE A 213 -5.96 -13.57 13.81
C PHE A 213 -5.36 -12.25 13.25
N PRO A 214 -4.89 -11.31 14.09
CA PRO A 214 -4.44 -9.99 13.65
C PRO A 214 -3.33 -9.98 12.58
N TRP A 215 -2.46 -10.99 12.58
CA TRP A 215 -1.39 -11.12 11.57
C TRP A 215 -1.91 -11.61 10.20
N LEU A 216 -3.07 -12.26 10.15
CA LEU A 216 -3.71 -12.72 8.92
C LEU A 216 -4.55 -11.63 8.22
N VAL A 217 -4.84 -10.51 8.88
CA VAL A 217 -5.62 -9.37 8.31
C VAL A 217 -4.81 -8.51 7.33
N SER A 218 -3.55 -8.85 7.09
CA SER A 218 -2.64 -8.05 6.25
C SER A 218 -2.68 -8.49 4.79
N VAL A 219 -2.22 -7.63 3.86
CA VAL A 219 -1.92 -7.98 2.46
C VAL A 219 -1.00 -9.21 2.44
N THR A 220 -0.07 -9.27 3.40
CA THR A 220 0.80 -10.42 3.60
C THR A 220 0.04 -11.68 4.01
N GLY A 221 -1.16 -11.64 4.60
CA GLY A 221 -2.00 -12.79 4.94
C GLY A 221 -2.34 -13.70 3.76
N LYS A 222 -2.60 -13.12 2.58
CA LYS A 222 -2.76 -13.87 1.31
C LYS A 222 -1.45 -14.49 0.81
N TYR A 223 -0.32 -13.95 1.22
CA TYR A 223 1.02 -14.43 0.87
C TYR A 223 1.70 -15.19 2.02
N PHE A 224 1.09 -15.25 3.22
CA PHE A 224 1.61 -15.83 4.47
C PHE A 224 1.19 -17.28 4.66
N ASP A 225 0.33 -17.80 3.79
CA ASP A 225 -0.13 -19.17 3.88
C ASP A 225 0.72 -20.15 3.07
N GLY A 226 1.54 -19.67 2.13
CA GLY A 226 2.44 -20.49 1.31
C GLY A 226 1.71 -21.47 0.37
N LYS A 227 0.41 -21.29 0.15
CA LYS A 227 -0.45 -22.29 -0.50
C LYS A 227 -0.31 -22.32 -2.03
N THR A 228 0.42 -21.38 -2.61
CA THR A 228 0.46 -21.13 -4.06
C THR A 228 0.95 -22.30 -4.91
N LEU A 229 1.70 -23.24 -4.32
CA LEU A 229 2.23 -24.41 -5.01
C LEU A 229 1.43 -25.70 -4.78
N PHE A 230 0.41 -25.67 -3.93
CA PHE A 230 -0.35 -26.87 -3.55
C PHE A 230 -1.55 -27.09 -4.48
N GLU A 231 -1.94 -28.35 -4.65
CA GLU A 231 -3.09 -28.75 -5.46
C GLU A 231 -4.38 -28.08 -4.95
N PRO A 232 -5.17 -27.41 -5.81
CA PRO A 232 -6.42 -26.78 -5.39
C PRO A 232 -7.42 -27.75 -4.75
N ALA A 233 -7.47 -29.00 -5.22
CA ALA A 233 -8.33 -30.03 -4.66
C ALA A 233 -7.96 -30.37 -3.21
N LEU A 234 -6.67 -30.48 -2.90
CA LEU A 234 -6.17 -30.68 -1.54
C LEU A 234 -6.55 -29.49 -0.65
N LEU A 235 -6.32 -28.26 -1.12
CA LEU A 235 -6.65 -27.06 -0.35
C LEU A 235 -8.15 -26.94 -0.05
N HIS A 236 -9.01 -27.39 -0.96
CA HIS A 236 -10.45 -27.46 -0.75
C HIS A 236 -10.82 -28.53 0.28
N GLN A 237 -10.19 -29.71 0.22
CA GLN A 237 -10.43 -30.80 1.17
C GLN A 237 -10.03 -30.44 2.61
N LEU A 238 -8.96 -29.67 2.79
CA LEU A 238 -8.44 -29.29 4.11
C LEU A 238 -9.30 -28.24 4.85
N ASP A 239 -10.23 -27.56 4.17
CA ASP A 239 -11.03 -26.44 4.72
C ASP A 239 -10.22 -25.50 5.64
N LEU A 240 -9.10 -24.99 5.11
CA LEU A 240 -8.22 -24.09 5.87
C LEU A 240 -8.93 -22.83 6.38
N PRO A 241 -9.89 -22.21 5.64
CA PRO A 241 -10.69 -21.11 6.19
C PRO A 241 -11.49 -21.52 7.44
N GLY A 242 -12.17 -22.67 7.40
CA GLY A 242 -12.88 -23.23 8.56
C GLY A 242 -11.94 -23.46 9.75
N PHE A 243 -10.81 -24.12 9.51
CA PHE A 243 -9.79 -24.35 10.55
C PHE A 243 -9.28 -23.06 11.20
N VAL A 244 -9.01 -22.02 10.41
CA VAL A 244 -8.57 -20.72 10.91
C VAL A 244 -9.66 -20.07 11.77
N GLN A 245 -10.92 -20.14 11.33
CA GLN A 245 -12.05 -19.58 12.06
C GLN A 245 -12.29 -20.28 13.39
N ASP A 246 -12.24 -21.62 13.40
CA ASP A 246 -12.39 -22.43 14.60
C ASP A 246 -11.25 -22.18 15.58
N SER A 247 -10.01 -22.19 15.10
CA SER A 247 -8.81 -21.91 15.89
C SER A 247 -8.86 -20.51 16.52
N TYR A 248 -9.34 -19.52 15.76
CA TYR A 248 -9.50 -18.15 16.26
C TYR A 248 -10.60 -18.09 17.33
N SER A 249 -11.75 -18.71 17.06
CA SER A 249 -12.89 -18.75 18.00
C SER A 249 -12.53 -19.44 19.30
N GLN A 250 -11.77 -20.54 19.23
CA GLN A 250 -11.21 -21.22 20.40
C GLN A 250 -10.24 -20.31 21.16
N ALA A 251 -9.30 -19.65 20.48
CA ALA A 251 -8.35 -18.76 21.14
C ALA A 251 -9.04 -17.55 21.82
N LEU A 252 -10.18 -17.09 21.29
CA LEU A 252 -10.99 -16.05 21.92
C LEU A 252 -11.76 -16.55 23.14
N SER A 253 -12.23 -17.81 23.15
CA SER A 253 -12.96 -18.39 24.29
C SER A 253 -12.03 -18.70 25.47
N GLU A 254 -10.75 -18.95 25.20
CA GLU A 254 -9.69 -19.13 26.20
C GLU A 254 -9.23 -17.80 26.85
N ALA A 255 -9.54 -16.65 26.22
CA ALA A 255 -9.12 -15.36 26.74
C ALA A 255 -9.87 -15.00 28.03
N PRO A 256 -9.18 -14.65 29.13
CA PRO A 256 -9.83 -14.30 30.39
C PRO A 256 -10.66 -13.02 30.24
N VAL A 257 -11.78 -12.95 30.96
CA VAL A 257 -12.72 -11.82 30.97
C VAL A 257 -12.77 -11.23 32.37
N LEU A 258 -12.74 -9.91 32.48
CA LEU A 258 -12.88 -9.21 33.77
C LEU A 258 -14.32 -8.69 33.96
N PRO A 259 -14.90 -8.74 35.18
CA PRO A 259 -16.32 -8.38 35.39
C PRO A 259 -16.70 -6.93 35.06
N SER A 260 -15.74 -6.00 35.06
CA SER A 260 -15.97 -4.56 34.92
C SER A 260 -15.14 -3.93 33.78
N GLU A 261 -14.76 -4.71 32.77
CA GLU A 261 -13.98 -4.19 31.64
C GLU A 261 -14.87 -3.59 30.55
N GLU A 262 -14.48 -2.41 30.07
CA GLU A 262 -15.09 -1.75 28.92
C GLU A 262 -14.90 -2.58 27.63
N GLN A 263 -15.77 -2.37 26.64
CA GLN A 263 -15.74 -3.15 25.39
C GLN A 263 -14.38 -3.08 24.67
N THR A 264 -13.74 -1.91 24.67
CA THR A 264 -12.41 -1.70 24.09
C THR A 264 -11.35 -2.49 24.84
N ASP A 265 -11.35 -2.45 26.18
CA ASP A 265 -10.39 -3.20 26.99
C ASP A 265 -10.55 -4.70 26.82
N ARG A 266 -11.80 -5.18 26.79
CA ARG A 266 -12.10 -6.59 26.49
C ARG A 266 -11.52 -7.02 25.15
N ARG A 267 -11.73 -6.22 24.11
CA ARG A 267 -11.23 -6.53 22.77
C ARG A 267 -9.71 -6.53 22.73
N MET A 268 -9.06 -5.53 23.34
CA MET A 268 -7.60 -5.45 23.36
C MET A 268 -6.97 -6.53 24.24
N ARG A 269 -7.67 -6.99 25.29
CA ARG A 269 -7.29 -8.16 26.08
C ARG A 269 -7.31 -9.43 25.24
N GLN A 270 -8.38 -9.68 24.49
CA GLN A 270 -8.44 -10.79 23.54
C GLN A 270 -7.29 -10.75 22.53
N MET A 271 -7.02 -9.59 21.92
CA MET A 271 -5.91 -9.45 20.96
C MET A 271 -4.55 -9.69 21.61
N SER A 272 -4.35 -9.21 22.84
CA SER A 272 -3.13 -9.45 23.60
C SER A 272 -2.96 -10.93 23.93
N TYR A 273 -4.03 -11.60 24.36
CA TYR A 273 -4.03 -13.02 24.68
C TYR A 273 -3.64 -13.85 23.45
N VAL A 274 -4.36 -13.67 22.34
CA VAL A 274 -4.11 -14.37 21.08
C VAL A 274 -2.67 -14.14 20.56
N ASN A 275 -2.15 -12.92 20.68
CA ASN A 275 -0.77 -12.61 20.29
C ASN A 275 0.24 -13.35 21.19
N LEU A 276 0.04 -13.35 22.51
CA LEU A 276 0.92 -14.04 23.46
C LEU A 276 0.90 -15.57 23.28
N THR A 277 -0.28 -16.16 23.10
CA THR A 277 -0.47 -17.62 23.12
C THR A 277 -0.38 -18.29 21.75
N ARG A 278 -0.28 -17.54 20.65
CA ARG A 278 -0.14 -18.13 19.30
C ARG A 278 1.05 -17.54 18.53
N PHE A 279 1.14 -16.21 18.44
CA PHE A 279 2.16 -15.57 17.61
C PHE A 279 3.53 -15.51 18.29
N VAL A 280 3.60 -15.03 19.53
CA VAL A 280 4.86 -14.93 20.28
C VAL A 280 5.49 -16.31 20.49
N GLN A 281 4.69 -17.33 20.75
CA GLN A 281 5.17 -18.72 20.87
C GLN A 281 5.95 -19.16 19.63
N THR A 282 5.44 -18.87 18.42
CA THR A 282 6.12 -19.20 17.16
C THR A 282 7.47 -18.49 17.03
N LEU A 283 7.56 -17.24 17.48
CA LEU A 283 8.80 -16.47 17.44
C LEU A 283 9.84 -16.99 18.45
N LEU A 284 9.39 -17.36 19.65
CA LEU A 284 10.25 -17.88 20.71
C LEU A 284 10.83 -19.25 20.33
N ASP A 285 10.00 -20.16 19.80
CA ASP A 285 10.45 -21.48 19.33
C ASP A 285 11.55 -21.36 18.26
N ARG A 286 11.31 -20.55 17.22
CA ARG A 286 12.29 -20.32 16.15
C ARG A 286 13.60 -19.74 16.70
N LYS A 287 13.50 -18.71 17.54
CA LYS A 287 14.64 -18.03 18.16
C LYS A 287 15.46 -19.01 19.02
N ASP A 288 14.81 -19.84 19.84
CA ASP A 288 15.49 -20.83 20.68
C ASP A 288 16.16 -21.91 19.82
N ARG A 289 15.44 -22.51 18.86
CA ARG A 289 16.01 -23.55 17.97
C ARG A 289 17.22 -23.03 17.18
N MET A 290 17.11 -21.85 16.57
CA MET A 290 18.20 -21.28 15.77
C MET A 290 19.42 -20.90 16.60
N SER A 291 19.21 -20.32 17.79
CA SER A 291 20.32 -19.90 18.65
C SER A 291 21.04 -21.08 19.31
N MET A 292 20.27 -22.06 19.82
CA MET A 292 20.84 -23.25 20.44
C MET A 292 21.57 -24.15 19.44
N ALA A 293 21.17 -24.17 18.17
CA ALA A 293 21.88 -24.90 17.11
C ALA A 293 23.34 -24.43 16.92
N VAL A 294 23.66 -23.20 17.33
CA VAL A 294 25.02 -22.64 17.30
C VAL A 294 25.60 -22.39 18.71
N GLY A 295 25.00 -22.98 19.74
CA GLY A 295 25.45 -22.86 21.13
C GLY A 295 25.27 -21.48 21.75
N LEU A 296 24.39 -20.63 21.18
CA LEU A 296 24.06 -19.31 21.73
C LEU A 296 22.74 -19.37 22.51
N GLU A 297 22.73 -18.80 23.72
CA GLU A 297 21.50 -18.65 24.50
C GLU A 297 20.94 -17.23 24.35
N VAL A 298 19.76 -17.09 23.73
CA VAL A 298 19.10 -15.77 23.56
C VAL A 298 18.08 -15.52 24.66
N ARG A 299 18.37 -14.54 25.53
CA ARG A 299 17.47 -14.11 26.61
C ARG A 299 16.43 -13.11 26.12
N VAL A 300 15.18 -13.29 26.55
CA VAL A 300 14.03 -12.41 26.26
C VAL A 300 13.50 -11.78 27.55
N PRO A 301 14.20 -10.82 28.15
CA PRO A 301 13.89 -10.32 29.50
C PRO A 301 12.48 -9.74 29.64
N PHE A 302 11.89 -9.21 28.57
CA PHE A 302 10.51 -8.71 28.58
C PHE A 302 9.43 -9.81 28.52
N CYS A 303 9.83 -11.07 28.35
CA CYS A 303 8.93 -12.23 28.45
C CYS A 303 8.92 -12.86 29.85
N ASP A 304 9.45 -12.16 30.87
CA ASP A 304 9.25 -12.55 32.27
C ASP A 304 7.74 -12.63 32.57
N HIS A 305 7.28 -13.77 33.10
CA HIS A 305 5.86 -14.03 33.28
C HIS A 305 5.20 -13.02 34.23
N ARG A 306 5.93 -12.49 35.22
CA ARG A 306 5.41 -11.50 36.19
C ARG A 306 5.21 -10.16 35.50
N LEU A 307 6.13 -9.77 34.63
CA LEU A 307 6.00 -8.55 33.85
C LEU A 307 4.87 -8.66 32.83
N VAL A 308 4.76 -9.80 32.15
CA VAL A 308 3.68 -10.06 31.18
C VAL A 308 2.32 -10.05 31.90
N GLU A 309 2.19 -10.74 33.02
CA GLU A 309 0.96 -10.78 33.82
C GLU A 309 0.55 -9.37 34.31
N TYR A 310 1.50 -8.58 34.80
CA TYR A 310 1.26 -7.19 35.17
C TYR A 310 0.79 -6.37 33.96
N ALA A 311 1.57 -6.37 32.87
CA ALA A 311 1.28 -5.59 31.67
C ALA A 311 -0.02 -6.02 30.99
N PHE A 312 -0.38 -7.30 31.03
CA PHE A 312 -1.62 -7.84 30.48
C PHE A 312 -2.85 -7.20 31.14
N ASN A 313 -2.76 -6.83 32.42
CA ASN A 313 -3.87 -6.26 33.18
C ASN A 313 -3.97 -4.72 33.13
N ILE A 314 -2.97 -4.02 32.61
CA ILE A 314 -3.04 -2.56 32.49
C ILE A 314 -4.13 -2.15 31.47
N PRO A 315 -5.03 -1.19 31.80
CA PRO A 315 -6.02 -0.65 30.87
C PRO A 315 -5.41 -0.16 29.56
N TRP A 316 -6.13 -0.34 28.45
CA TRP A 316 -5.65 -0.01 27.11
C TRP A 316 -5.32 1.47 26.96
N GLU A 317 -6.15 2.35 27.52
CA GLU A 317 -5.92 3.80 27.52
C GLU A 317 -4.56 4.18 28.14
N MET A 318 -4.13 3.48 29.19
CA MET A 318 -2.82 3.70 29.80
C MET A 318 -1.70 3.12 28.93
N LYS A 319 -1.96 2.04 28.19
CA LYS A 319 -0.98 1.44 27.26
C LYS A 319 -0.68 2.34 26.05
N THR A 320 -1.62 3.20 25.69
CA THR A 320 -1.56 4.07 24.50
C THR A 320 -1.87 5.53 24.84
N PHE A 321 -1.45 6.02 26.01
CA PHE A 321 -1.83 7.36 26.51
C PHE A 321 -1.40 8.53 25.60
N ASP A 322 -0.35 8.34 24.80
CA ASP A 322 0.14 9.30 23.80
C ASP A 322 -0.07 8.80 22.36
N GLY A 323 -0.87 7.73 22.20
CA GLY A 323 -1.19 7.10 20.93
C GLY A 323 -0.02 6.46 20.18
N ARG A 324 1.15 6.31 20.82
CA ARG A 324 2.32 5.60 20.28
C ARG A 324 2.31 4.12 20.66
N GLU A 325 3.09 3.30 19.95
CA GLU A 325 3.35 1.94 20.38
C GLU A 325 4.36 1.90 21.54
N LYS A 326 4.15 0.96 22.47
CA LYS A 326 5.01 0.74 23.64
C LYS A 326 5.11 1.99 24.56
N SER A 327 4.07 2.83 24.63
CA SER A 327 4.09 4.09 25.39
C SER A 327 4.54 3.92 26.83
N ILE A 328 3.97 2.94 27.54
CA ILE A 328 4.35 2.65 28.94
C ILE A 328 5.83 2.27 29.05
N LEU A 329 6.32 1.38 28.19
CA LEU A 329 7.72 0.95 28.22
C LEU A 329 8.67 2.12 27.93
N ARG A 330 8.33 2.96 26.94
CA ARG A 330 9.11 4.15 26.60
C ARG A 330 9.12 5.15 27.76
N ALA A 331 7.96 5.40 28.38
CA ALA A 331 7.84 6.29 29.52
C ALA A 331 8.63 5.78 30.73
N ALA A 332 8.51 4.49 31.05
CA ALA A 332 9.18 3.85 32.19
C ALA A 332 10.71 3.74 32.06
N THR A 333 11.26 3.94 30.86
CA THR A 333 12.71 3.84 30.60
C THR A 333 13.30 5.14 30.05
N ARG A 334 12.52 6.23 30.00
CA ARG A 334 12.92 7.49 29.34
C ARG A 334 14.09 8.18 30.02
N ASP A 335 14.22 8.00 31.32
CA ASP A 335 15.34 8.47 32.14
C ASP A 335 16.59 7.58 32.02
N LEU A 336 16.43 6.33 31.60
CA LEU A 336 17.51 5.36 31.44
C LEU A 336 18.13 5.34 30.04
N LEU A 337 17.41 5.83 29.02
CA LEU A 337 17.81 5.73 27.61
C LEU A 337 17.96 7.11 26.95
N PRO A 338 18.94 7.28 26.03
CA PRO A 338 19.04 8.49 25.22
C PRO A 338 17.75 8.77 24.45
N LYS A 339 17.41 10.06 24.25
CA LYS A 339 16.24 10.48 23.47
C LYS A 339 16.19 9.86 22.08
N SER A 340 17.35 9.71 21.43
CA SER A 340 17.48 9.06 20.12
C SER A 340 17.00 7.61 20.11
N ILE A 341 17.00 6.91 21.25
CA ILE A 341 16.51 5.54 21.40
C ILE A 341 15.06 5.54 21.89
N SER A 342 14.74 6.32 22.93
CA SER A 342 13.40 6.34 23.52
C SER A 342 12.34 6.94 22.58
N ASP A 343 12.74 7.84 21.67
CA ASP A 343 11.86 8.39 20.64
C ASP A 343 11.95 7.66 19.30
N ARG A 344 12.86 6.69 19.15
CA ARG A 344 13.04 5.91 17.91
C ARG A 344 11.76 5.20 17.50
N VAL A 345 11.37 5.36 16.24
CA VAL A 345 10.25 4.62 15.64
C VAL A 345 10.57 3.14 15.59
N LYS A 346 9.60 2.28 15.96
CA LYS A 346 9.76 0.83 15.85
C LYS A 346 10.07 0.44 14.40
N SER A 347 11.21 -0.22 14.19
CA SER A 347 11.56 -0.84 12.90
C SER A 347 11.31 -2.34 13.01
N PRO A 348 10.60 -2.97 12.05
CA PRO A 348 10.58 -4.42 11.96
C PRO A 348 11.98 -4.96 11.62
N TYR A 349 12.22 -6.23 11.92
CA TYR A 349 13.37 -6.94 11.38
C TYR A 349 13.14 -7.17 9.89
N PRO A 350 14.15 -6.94 9.02
CA PRO A 350 14.00 -7.22 7.60
C PRO A 350 13.83 -8.72 7.37
N SER A 351 12.98 -9.09 6.42
CA SER A 351 12.99 -10.44 5.88
C SER A 351 14.25 -10.64 5.02
N THR A 352 14.70 -11.88 4.84
CA THR A 352 15.81 -12.15 3.92
C THR A 352 15.43 -11.68 2.50
N GLN A 353 16.36 -11.02 1.81
CA GLN A 353 16.18 -10.56 0.43
C GLN A 353 17.25 -11.12 -0.50
N ASP A 354 18.08 -12.04 -0.01
CA ASP A 354 19.23 -12.60 -0.72
C ASP A 354 18.76 -13.57 -1.84
N PRO A 355 19.06 -13.29 -3.12
CA PRO A 355 18.74 -14.19 -4.23
C PRO A 355 19.34 -15.60 -4.08
N ALA A 356 20.47 -15.75 -3.36
CA ALA A 356 21.09 -17.05 -3.14
C ALA A 356 20.18 -18.00 -2.33
N TYR A 357 19.38 -17.46 -1.41
CA TYR A 357 18.43 -18.25 -0.64
C TYR A 357 17.27 -18.75 -1.52
N GLU A 358 16.76 -17.92 -2.42
CA GLU A 358 15.76 -18.36 -3.40
C GLU A 358 16.32 -19.43 -4.33
N GLN A 359 17.57 -19.28 -4.76
CA GLN A 359 18.23 -20.26 -5.61
C GLN A 359 18.39 -21.62 -4.90
N ALA A 360 18.69 -21.61 -3.59
CA ALA A 360 18.72 -22.81 -2.78
C ALA A 360 17.34 -23.48 -2.71
N LEU A 361 16.27 -22.72 -2.43
CA LEU A 361 14.90 -23.23 -2.41
C LEU A 361 14.49 -23.85 -3.76
N ARG A 362 14.81 -23.18 -4.87
CA ARG A 362 14.54 -23.67 -6.24
C ARG A 362 15.28 -24.98 -6.53
N THR A 363 16.52 -25.10 -6.06
CA THR A 363 17.33 -26.31 -6.20
C THR A 363 16.69 -27.46 -5.42
N SER A 364 16.33 -27.26 -4.15
CA SER A 364 15.65 -28.26 -3.32
C SER A 364 14.31 -28.67 -3.91
N LEU A 365 13.49 -27.71 -4.37
CA LEU A 365 12.20 -28.01 -4.98
C LEU A 365 12.36 -28.78 -6.30
N THR A 366 13.40 -28.49 -7.10
CA THR A 366 13.71 -29.26 -8.31
C THR A 366 14.06 -30.72 -7.97
N GLN A 367 14.82 -30.95 -6.90
CA GLN A 367 15.16 -32.29 -6.43
C GLN A 367 13.92 -33.05 -5.94
N ILE A 368 13.05 -32.40 -5.16
CA ILE A 368 11.76 -32.94 -4.70
C ILE A 368 10.89 -33.36 -5.89
N MET A 369 10.82 -32.54 -6.94
CA MET A 369 10.02 -32.88 -8.12
C MET A 369 10.65 -33.97 -9.00
N ALA A 370 11.95 -34.24 -8.87
CA ALA A 370 12.63 -35.33 -9.57
C ALA A 370 12.45 -36.66 -8.84
N ASP A 371 12.50 -36.64 -7.51
CA ASP A 371 12.32 -37.80 -6.64
C ASP A 371 10.85 -38.24 -6.61
N LYS A 372 10.58 -39.50 -6.95
CA LYS A 372 9.21 -40.05 -6.98
C LYS A 372 8.69 -40.40 -5.60
N ASP A 373 9.60 -40.65 -4.66
CA ASP A 373 9.28 -41.08 -3.31
C ASP A 373 9.20 -39.89 -2.34
N ALA A 374 9.45 -38.67 -2.82
CA ALA A 374 9.31 -37.45 -2.04
C ALA A 374 7.86 -37.25 -1.57
N PRO A 375 7.57 -37.26 -0.25
CA PRO A 375 6.20 -37.33 0.26
C PRO A 375 5.36 -36.08 -0.05
N VAL A 376 5.98 -34.89 -0.16
CA VAL A 376 5.23 -33.67 -0.50
C VAL A 376 4.81 -33.65 -1.97
N ARG A 377 5.48 -34.42 -2.84
CA ARG A 377 5.34 -34.28 -4.30
C ARG A 377 3.91 -34.47 -4.77
N ALA A 378 3.17 -35.42 -4.17
CA ALA A 378 1.78 -35.69 -4.50
C ALA A 378 0.81 -34.57 -4.08
N LEU A 379 1.25 -33.65 -3.22
CA LEU A 379 0.45 -32.53 -2.70
C LEU A 379 0.57 -31.26 -3.54
N LEU A 380 1.56 -31.21 -4.45
CA LEU A 380 1.93 -30.02 -5.20
C LEU A 380 1.32 -30.00 -6.61
N ASP A 381 0.87 -28.82 -7.04
CA ASP A 381 0.49 -28.57 -8.43
C ASP A 381 1.75 -28.49 -9.30
N ALA A 382 2.01 -29.56 -10.05
CA ALA A 382 3.19 -29.68 -10.90
C ALA A 382 3.29 -28.57 -11.96
N SER A 383 2.16 -28.03 -12.43
CA SER A 383 2.13 -26.92 -13.39
C SER A 383 2.55 -25.62 -12.72
N GLN A 384 2.07 -25.36 -11.50
CA GLN A 384 2.47 -24.18 -10.70
C GLN A 384 3.94 -24.23 -10.30
N VAL A 385 4.43 -25.39 -9.86
CA VAL A 385 5.85 -25.58 -9.54
C VAL A 385 6.70 -25.30 -10.78
N LYS A 386 6.34 -25.86 -11.94
CA LYS A 386 7.06 -25.62 -13.20
C LYS A 386 7.05 -24.15 -13.61
N ARG A 387 5.93 -23.43 -13.45
CA ARG A 387 5.85 -21.98 -13.71
C ARG A 387 6.76 -21.20 -12.77
N THR A 388 6.74 -21.51 -11.49
CA THR A 388 7.54 -20.85 -10.46
C THR A 388 9.03 -21.05 -10.72
N LEU A 389 9.47 -22.28 -10.98
CA LEU A 389 10.88 -22.59 -11.27
C LEU A 389 11.39 -21.93 -12.56
N LYS A 390 10.53 -21.70 -13.55
CA LYS A 390 10.89 -21.02 -14.81
C LYS A 390 11.01 -19.51 -14.69
N ARG A 391 10.42 -18.90 -13.65
CA ARG A 391 10.47 -17.46 -13.47
C ARG A 391 11.91 -17.02 -13.17
N PRO A 392 12.45 -15.97 -13.82
CA PRO A 392 13.79 -15.47 -13.52
C PRO A 392 13.88 -15.02 -12.05
N VAL A 393 15.06 -15.23 -11.46
CA VAL A 393 15.39 -14.70 -10.13
C VAL A 393 15.84 -13.25 -10.33
N GLY A 394 15.22 -12.31 -9.60
CA GLY A 394 15.61 -10.89 -9.65
C GLY A 394 16.82 -10.58 -8.75
N ASP A 395 17.22 -9.30 -8.73
CA ASP A 395 18.31 -8.82 -7.86
C ASP A 395 17.96 -8.84 -6.36
N THR A 396 16.67 -8.96 -6.06
CA THR A 396 16.16 -9.22 -4.70
C THR A 396 15.26 -10.44 -4.75
N SER A 397 15.20 -11.19 -3.64
CA SER A 397 14.20 -12.22 -3.41
C SER A 397 13.16 -11.70 -2.43
N PRO A 398 11.99 -11.23 -2.88
CA PRO A 398 10.88 -10.87 -2.00
C PRO A 398 10.29 -12.09 -1.30
N MET A 399 9.72 -11.91 -0.10
CA MET A 399 9.13 -13.02 0.66
C MET A 399 7.98 -13.72 -0.07
N TYR A 400 7.11 -12.95 -0.73
CA TYR A 400 5.96 -13.48 -1.46
C TYR A 400 6.37 -14.42 -2.61
N ASP A 401 7.58 -14.25 -3.13
CA ASP A 401 8.11 -15.03 -4.25
C ASP A 401 8.62 -16.40 -3.86
N ARG A 402 9.04 -16.55 -2.61
CA ARG A 402 9.67 -17.77 -2.11
C ARG A 402 8.77 -18.57 -1.18
N MET A 403 7.75 -17.97 -0.58
CA MET A 403 7.05 -18.59 0.54
C MET A 403 6.36 -19.93 0.21
N GLY A 404 5.84 -20.07 -1.00
CA GLY A 404 5.31 -21.36 -1.47
C GLY A 404 6.40 -22.44 -1.55
N MET A 405 7.61 -22.07 -1.99
CA MET A 405 8.76 -22.98 -2.02
C MET A 405 9.25 -23.30 -0.61
N GLU A 406 9.29 -22.31 0.29
CA GLU A 406 9.64 -22.53 1.70
C GLU A 406 8.71 -23.54 2.37
N LEU A 407 7.39 -23.41 2.16
CA LEU A 407 6.42 -24.34 2.72
C LEU A 407 6.55 -25.74 2.11
N ALA A 408 6.68 -25.85 0.77
CA ALA A 408 6.83 -27.13 0.10
C ALA A 408 8.11 -27.87 0.54
N VAL A 409 9.25 -27.19 0.56
CA VAL A 409 10.54 -27.76 0.99
C VAL A 409 10.49 -28.11 2.48
N GLY A 410 10.00 -27.21 3.33
CA GLY A 410 9.90 -27.44 4.77
C GLY A 410 8.98 -28.61 5.12
N LEU A 411 7.82 -28.71 4.45
CA LEU A 411 6.89 -29.82 4.63
C LEU A 411 7.52 -31.15 4.19
N ASN A 412 8.21 -31.19 3.06
CA ASN A 412 8.92 -32.39 2.62
C ASN A 412 9.97 -32.84 3.64
N THR A 413 10.80 -31.91 4.12
CA THR A 413 11.81 -32.18 5.13
C THR A 413 11.17 -32.72 6.40
N TRP A 414 10.12 -32.08 6.90
CA TRP A 414 9.42 -32.53 8.10
C TRP A 414 8.81 -33.94 7.93
N LEU A 415 8.09 -34.20 6.83
CA LEU A 415 7.50 -35.52 6.56
C LEU A 415 8.57 -36.62 6.49
N THR A 416 9.73 -36.31 5.89
CA THR A 416 10.82 -37.27 5.72
C THR A 416 11.58 -37.51 7.02
N GLU A 417 11.98 -36.44 7.73
CA GLU A 417 12.80 -36.54 8.94
C GLU A 417 12.02 -37.08 10.15
N GLN A 418 10.70 -36.87 10.17
CA GLN A 418 9.83 -37.35 11.25
C GLN A 418 9.12 -38.66 10.91
N ASP A 419 9.39 -39.25 9.73
CA ASP A 419 8.77 -40.50 9.25
C ASP A 419 7.23 -40.46 9.30
N VAL A 420 6.65 -39.41 8.73
CA VAL A 420 5.20 -39.16 8.76
C VAL A 420 4.54 -39.61 7.46
N SER A 421 3.59 -40.54 7.57
CA SER A 421 2.69 -40.94 6.48
C SER A 421 1.38 -40.13 6.53
N LEU A 422 0.92 -39.66 5.37
CA LEU A 422 -0.36 -38.96 5.24
C LEU A 422 -1.42 -39.92 4.67
N ASP A 423 -2.60 -39.95 5.30
CA ASP A 423 -3.80 -40.61 4.81
C ASP A 423 -4.80 -39.49 4.43
N LEU A 424 -4.92 -39.21 3.11
CA LEU A 424 -5.62 -38.06 2.55
C LEU A 424 -6.81 -38.48 1.71
#